data_AF-A0A5R8WQB9-F1
#
_entry.id   AF-A0A5R8WQB9-F1
#
_cell.length_a   1.000
_cell.length_b   1.000
_cell.length_c   1.000
_cell.angle_alpha   90.00
_cell.angle_beta   90.00
_cell.angle_gamma   90.00
#
_symmetry.space_group_name_H-M   'P 1'
#
loop_
_entity.id
_entity.type
_entity.pdbx_description
1 polymer ?
#
loop_
_entity_poly.entity_id
_entity_poly.type
_entity_poly.pdbx_seq_one_letter_code
_entity_poly.pdbx_strand_id
1 'polypeptide(L)'
;MPLAGLAFYLAEIHLLFVFPLLLDGHPRPLRRSAALLHRRVGVGPALLTVLPIAAHMLLGLLRPRRPLLHWYAGCLAVLYWYEDVRKPTHAARP
;
A
#
# COMPACT_ATOMS: atom_id res chain seq x y z
N MET A 1 17.10 15.30 -6.84
CA MET A 1 16.35 14.85 -5.64
C MET A 1 14.91 14.41 -5.90
N PRO A 2 14.05 15.11 -6.67
CA PRO A 2 12.65 14.68 -6.86
C PRO A 2 12.51 13.37 -7.66
N LEU A 3 13.40 13.11 -8.62
CA LEU A 3 13.40 11.87 -9.40
C LEU A 3 13.65 10.62 -8.56
N ALA A 4 14.51 10.71 -7.54
CA ALA A 4 14.83 9.59 -6.65
C ALA A 4 13.62 9.22 -5.78
N GLY A 5 12.89 10.22 -5.27
CA GLY A 5 11.65 10.00 -4.54
C GLY A 5 10.57 9.37 -5.42
N LEU A 6 10.42 9.85 -6.67
CA LEU A 6 9.48 9.26 -7.61
C LEU A 6 9.83 7.81 -7.96
N ALA A 7 11.10 7.52 -8.23
CA ALA A 7 11.57 6.16 -8.50
C ALA A 7 11.38 5.24 -7.29
N PHE A 8 11.61 5.75 -6.08
CA PHE A 8 11.35 5.03 -4.84
C PHE A 8 9.87 4.66 -4.71
N TYR A 9 8.95 5.62 -4.85
CA TYR A 9 7.51 5.34 -4.76
C TYR A 9 7.03 4.42 -5.89
N LEU A 10 7.59 4.55 -7.09
CA LEU A 10 7.32 3.61 -8.18
C LEU A 10 7.78 2.19 -7.85
N ALA A 11 8.91 2.00 -7.17
CA ALA A 11 9.31 0.68 -6.71
C ALA A 11 8.43 0.17 -5.55
N GLU A 12 8.12 1.06 -4.60
CA GLU A 12 7.37 0.77 -3.38
C GLU A 12 5.96 0.26 -3.67
N ILE A 13 5.22 0.88 -4.60
CA ILE A 13 3.86 0.43 -4.94
C ILE A 13 3.81 -1.03 -5.42
N HIS A 14 4.86 -1.55 -6.08
CA HIS A 14 4.91 -2.94 -6.53
C HIS A 14 5.19 -3.91 -5.38
N LEU A 15 5.81 -3.42 -4.31
CA LEU A 15 6.17 -4.20 -3.12
C LEU A 15 5.13 -4.07 -1.99
N LEU A 16 4.22 -3.12 -2.10
CA LEU A 16 3.28 -2.73 -1.06
C LEU A 16 2.44 -3.90 -0.53
N PHE A 17 2.03 -4.83 -1.41
CA PHE A 17 1.20 -5.98 -1.03
C PHE A 17 2.01 -7.25 -0.76
N VAL A 18 3.34 -7.20 -0.82
CA VAL A 18 4.20 -8.38 -0.59
C VAL A 18 4.07 -8.88 0.84
N PHE A 19 4.05 -7.96 1.80
CA PHE A 19 3.90 -8.30 3.22
C PHE A 19 2.57 -9.02 3.53
N PRO A 20 1.38 -8.49 3.17
CA PRO A 20 0.14 -9.23 3.39
C PRO A 20 0.08 -10.55 2.60
N LEU A 21 0.63 -10.60 1.37
CA LEU A 21 0.70 -11.85 0.60
C LEU A 21 1.62 -12.91 1.23
N LEU A 22 2.66 -12.49 1.95
CA LEU A 22 3.51 -13.38 2.74
C LEU A 22 2.75 -13.93 3.96
N LEU A 23 1.97 -13.09 4.64
CA LEU A 23 1.10 -13.52 5.74
C LEU A 23 0.05 -14.53 5.28
N ASP A 24 -0.49 -14.35 4.07
CA ASP A 24 -1.41 -15.29 3.43
C ASP A 24 -0.72 -16.57 2.90
N GLY A 25 0.60 -16.71 3.05
CA GLY A 25 1.35 -17.90 2.64
C GLY A 25 1.45 -18.08 1.12
N HIS A 26 1.28 -17.02 0.33
CA HIS A 26 1.25 -17.15 -1.13
C HIS A 26 2.64 -17.51 -1.68
N PRO A 27 2.79 -18.52 -2.56
CA PRO A 27 4.10 -19.04 -3.00
C PRO A 27 4.95 -18.09 -3.86
N ARG A 28 4.40 -16.95 -4.32
CA ARG A 28 5.06 -16.00 -5.24
C ARG A 28 4.58 -14.55 -4.95
N PRO A 29 4.89 -14.00 -3.77
CA PRO A 29 4.27 -12.76 -3.28
C PRO A 29 4.68 -11.54 -4.11
N LEU A 30 5.93 -11.47 -4.58
CA LEU A 30 6.41 -10.36 -5.43
C LEU A 30 5.63 -10.24 -6.75
N ARG A 31 5.54 -11.34 -7.51
CA ARG A 31 4.81 -11.36 -8.79
C ARG A 31 3.32 -11.12 -8.59
N ARG A 32 2.75 -11.64 -7.51
CA ARG A 32 1.31 -11.47 -7.21
C ARG A 32 0.99 -10.06 -6.77
N SER A 33 1.85 -9.41 -5.99
CA SER A 33 1.74 -8.01 -5.60
C SER A 33 1.72 -7.09 -6.83
N ALA A 34 2.71 -7.22 -7.71
CA ALA A 34 2.74 -6.46 -8.95
C ALA A 34 1.53 -6.76 -9.86
N ALA A 35 1.11 -8.03 -9.96
CA ALA A 35 -0.07 -8.39 -10.74
C ALA A 35 -1.37 -7.80 -10.18
N LEU A 36 -1.55 -7.77 -8.85
CA LEU A 36 -2.70 -7.13 -8.21
C LEU A 36 -2.70 -5.63 -8.49
N LEU A 37 -1.54 -4.98 -8.32
CA LEU A 37 -1.37 -3.56 -8.61
C LEU A 37 -1.76 -3.24 -10.06
N HIS A 38 -1.17 -3.92 -11.04
CA HIS A 38 -1.43 -3.63 -12.46
C HIS A 38 -2.83 -4.01 -12.91
N ARG A 39 -3.41 -5.10 -12.40
CA ARG A 39 -4.70 -5.61 -12.89
C ARG A 39 -5.92 -5.02 -12.20
N ARG A 40 -5.81 -4.64 -10.93
CA ARG A 40 -6.97 -4.18 -10.13
C ARG A 40 -6.98 -2.67 -9.89
N VAL A 41 -5.81 -2.03 -9.85
CA VAL A 41 -5.70 -0.63 -9.42
C VAL A 41 -5.15 0.26 -10.54
N GLY A 42 -4.04 -0.14 -11.15
CA GLY A 42 -3.22 0.71 -12.01
C GLY A 42 -2.20 1.53 -11.22
N VAL A 43 -1.09 1.87 -11.88
CA VAL A 43 0.06 2.54 -11.25
C VAL A 43 -0.28 3.96 -10.78
N GLY A 44 -1.02 4.73 -11.58
CA GLY A 44 -1.41 6.11 -11.25
C GLY A 44 -2.30 6.19 -10.00
N PRO A 45 -3.45 5.49 -9.96
CA PRO A 45 -4.31 5.46 -8.77
C PRO A 45 -3.59 4.91 -7.53
N ALA A 46 -2.71 3.92 -7.70
CA ALA A 46 -1.90 3.41 -6.60
C ALA A 46 -0.99 4.47 -6.00
N LEU A 47 -0.30 5.26 -6.83
CA LEU A 47 0.53 6.37 -6.35
C LEU A 47 -0.31 7.40 -5.60
N LEU A 48 -1.48 7.78 -6.15
CA LEU A 48 -2.37 8.74 -5.50
C LEU A 48 -2.92 8.26 -4.14
N THR A 49 -3.02 6.95 -3.93
CA THR A 49 -3.42 6.35 -2.64
C THR A 49 -2.24 6.22 -1.67
N VAL A 50 -1.06 5.83 -2.14
CA VAL A 50 0.10 5.58 -1.28
C VAL A 50 0.75 6.88 -0.80
N LEU A 51 0.83 7.90 -1.65
CA LEU A 51 1.42 9.19 -1.29
C LEU A 51 0.81 9.83 -0.03
N PRO A 52 -0.53 9.93 0.12
CA PRO A 52 -1.12 10.48 1.34
C PRO A 52 -0.93 9.58 2.56
N ILE A 53 -0.90 8.25 2.40
CA ILE A 53 -0.60 7.32 3.49
C ILE A 53 0.84 7.55 4.00
N ALA A 54 1.81 7.59 3.08
CA ALA A 54 3.20 7.82 3.42
C ALA A 54 3.42 9.21 4.03
N ALA A 55 2.76 10.25 3.50
CA ALA A 55 2.77 11.58 4.09
C ALA A 55 2.21 11.56 5.53
N HIS A 56 1.11 10.85 5.78
CA HIS A 56 0.54 10.70 7.12
C HIS A 56 1.49 10.02 8.10
N MET A 57 2.18 8.95 7.66
CA MET A 57 3.17 8.23 8.47
C MET A 57 4.38 9.12 8.79
N LEU A 58 4.88 9.89 7.82
CA LEU A 58 6.02 10.80 7.99
C LEU A 58 5.69 12.00 8.89
N LEU A 59 4.52 12.62 8.70
CA LEU A 59 4.06 13.71 9.56
C LEU A 59 3.84 13.26 11.00
N GLY A 60 3.41 12.00 11.19
CA GLY A 60 3.29 11.41 12.51
C GLY A 60 4.62 11.26 13.25
N LEU A 61 5.73 11.03 12.52
CA LEU A 61 7.07 10.92 13.08
C LEU A 61 7.55 12.23 13.73
N LEU A 62 7.07 13.37 13.23
CA LEU A 62 7.37 14.69 13.77
C LEU A 62 6.66 14.97 15.12
N ARG A 63 5.75 14.09 15.57
CA ARG A 63 5.06 14.21 16.86
C ARG A 63 5.81 13.43 17.95
N PRO A 64 6.46 14.11 18.92
CA PRO A 64 7.38 13.47 19.86
C PRO A 64 6.72 12.54 20.88
N ARG A 65 5.41 12.66 21.12
CA ARG A 65 4.72 11.89 22.17
C ARG A 65 4.33 10.47 21.75
N ARG A 66 3.98 10.23 20.47
CA ARG A 66 3.53 8.92 19.93
C ARG A 66 3.83 8.80 18.43
N PRO A 67 5.10 8.84 18.01
CA PRO A 67 5.46 8.84 16.59
C PRO A 67 5.00 7.58 15.86
N LEU A 68 5.02 6.43 16.54
CA LEU A 68 4.67 5.13 15.97
C LEU A 68 3.17 4.94 15.70
N LEU A 69 2.28 5.69 16.35
CA LEU A 69 0.84 5.49 16.23
C LEU A 69 0.34 5.72 14.79
N HIS A 70 0.83 6.78 14.14
CA HIS A 70 0.49 7.10 12.75
C HIS A 70 1.14 6.13 11.78
N TRP A 71 2.30 5.58 12.16
CA TRP A 71 2.98 4.52 11.42
C TRP A 71 2.14 3.24 11.42
N TYR A 72 1.67 2.79 12.60
CA TYR A 72 0.77 1.64 12.70
C TYR A 72 -0.54 1.88 11.97
N ALA A 73 -1.11 3.08 12.04
CA ALA A 73 -2.30 3.44 11.28
C ALA A 73 -2.08 3.37 9.76
N GLY A 74 -0.93 3.83 9.27
CA GLY A 74 -0.56 3.72 7.86
C GLY A 74 -0.38 2.27 7.40
N CYS A 75 0.31 1.44 8.19
CA CYS A 75 0.42 0.01 7.92
C CYS A 75 -0.96 -0.66 7.89
N LEU A 76 -1.85 -0.32 8.83
CA LEU A 76 -3.22 -0.84 8.86
C LEU A 76 -4.04 -0.39 7.64
N ALA A 77 -3.89 0.86 7.21
CA ALA A 77 -4.54 1.37 6.01
C ALA A 77 -4.12 0.59 4.75
N VAL A 78 -2.83 0.25 4.62
CA VAL A 78 -2.32 -0.59 3.53
C VAL A 78 -2.91 -2.00 3.58
N LEU A 79 -3.03 -2.61 4.76
CA LEU A 79 -3.66 -3.93 4.92
C LEU A 79 -5.16 -3.90 4.57
N TYR A 80 -5.87 -2.86 5.00
CA TYR A 80 -7.28 -2.68 4.66
C TYR A 80 -7.46 -2.50 3.15
N TRP A 81 -6.58 -1.71 2.53
CA TRP A 81 -6.59 -1.52 1.08
C TRP A 81 -6.25 -2.80 0.32
N TYR A 82 -5.30 -3.60 0.81
CA TYR A 82 -5.02 -4.92 0.26
C TYR A 82 -6.26 -5.82 0.27
N GLU A 83 -6.98 -5.88 1.39
CA GLU A 83 -8.21 -6.67 1.51
C GLU A 83 -9.30 -6.22 0.54
N ASP A 84 -9.45 -4.91 0.34
CA ASP A 84 -10.38 -4.33 -0.63
C ASP A 84 -9.99 -4.69 -2.08
N VAL A 85 -8.71 -4.59 -2.43
CA VAL A 85 -8.19 -4.93 -3.77
C VAL A 85 -8.23 -6.43 -4.05
N ARG A 86 -8.03 -7.25 -3.02
CA ARG A 86 -8.05 -8.71 -3.10
C ARG A 86 -9.46 -9.24 -3.27
N LYS A 87 -10.43 -8.70 -2.52
CA LYS A 87 -11.84 -9.08 -2.66
C LYS A 87 -12.32 -8.54 -4.00
N PRO A 88 -12.83 -9.39 -4.91
CA PRO A 88 -13.56 -8.84 -6.04
C PRO A 88 -14.70 -8.02 -5.45
N THR A 89 -14.81 -6.76 -5.86
CA THR A 89 -15.96 -5.91 -5.55
C THR A 89 -17.20 -6.78 -5.57
N HIS A 90 -17.91 -6.81 -4.44
CA HIS A 90 -19.21 -7.44 -4.35
C HIS A 90 -20.07 -6.73 -5.41
N ALA A 91 -20.15 -7.31 -6.61
CA ALA A 91 -21.15 -6.94 -7.57
C ALA A 91 -22.48 -7.09 -6.83
N ALA A 92 -23.25 -6.00 -6.80
CA ALA A 92 -24.60 -5.92 -6.26
C ALA A 92 -24.73 -6.39 -4.79
N ARG A 93 -24.84 -5.45 -3.86
CA ARG A 93 -25.85 -5.62 -2.80
C ARG A 93 -27.20 -5.25 -3.45
N PRO A 94 -28.19 -6.15 -3.46
CA PRO A 94 -29.55 -5.83 -3.89
C PRO A 94 -30.19 -4.78 -2.98
#